data_AF-A0A7G5Z5T4-F1
#
_entry.id   AF-A0A7G5Z5T4-F1
#
_cell.length_a   1.000
_cell.length_b   1.000
_cell.length_c   1.000
_cell.angle_alpha   90.00
_cell.angle_beta   90.00
_cell.angle_gamma   90.00
#
_symmetry.space_group_name_H-M   'P 1'
#
loop_
_entity.id
_entity.type
_entity.pdbx_description
1 polymer ?
#
loop_
_entity_poly.entity_id
_entity_poly.type
_entity_poly.pdbx_seq_one_letter_code
_entity_poly.pdbx_strand_id
1 'polypeptide(L)'
;MHRLESLATSIAAAALLAGCSMLNGPGAGDIEKVARQQMLDNLGPDAGDPAAKKALEAAVAGATISKSGLCNNTKPDRQACAVNVSIIMPGATEATKQTFVVELAKGADGTWKGV
;
A
#
# COMPACT_ATOMS: atom_id res chain seq x y z
N MET A 1 -15.31 -52.94 24.79
CA MET A 1 -15.83 -51.60 24.49
C MET A 1 -14.85 -50.57 25.03
N HIS A 2 -14.42 -49.66 24.15
CA HIS A 2 -13.73 -48.37 24.34
C HIS A 2 -12.37 -48.28 25.05
N ARG A 3 -11.36 -48.07 24.18
CA ARG A 3 -10.11 -47.34 24.42
C ARG A 3 -10.41 -45.88 24.79
N LEU A 4 -9.61 -45.28 25.66
CA LEU A 4 -9.40 -43.83 25.65
C LEU A 4 -7.94 -43.54 26.02
N GLU A 5 -7.22 -43.12 24.99
CA GLU A 5 -5.82 -42.75 24.98
C GLU A 5 -5.64 -41.41 25.67
N SER A 6 -4.77 -41.39 26.69
CA SER A 6 -4.26 -40.18 27.30
C SER A 6 -3.16 -39.62 26.40
N LEU A 7 -3.48 -38.62 25.59
CA LEU A 7 -2.52 -37.80 24.87
C LEU A 7 -2.73 -36.35 25.30
N ALA A 8 -2.17 -36.04 26.46
CA ALA A 8 -1.90 -34.69 26.87
C ALA A 8 -0.71 -34.13 26.08
N THR A 9 -0.81 -32.84 25.74
CA THR A 9 0.31 -31.92 25.53
C THR A 9 1.01 -31.95 24.16
N SER A 10 0.34 -31.37 23.16
CA SER A 10 1.01 -30.81 21.97
C SER A 10 0.41 -29.44 21.63
N ILE A 11 0.46 -28.52 22.59
CA ILE A 11 0.29 -27.08 22.32
C ILE A 11 1.69 -26.50 22.18
N ALA A 12 1.88 -25.65 21.17
CA ALA A 12 3.04 -24.79 20.91
C ALA A 12 4.12 -25.33 19.94
N ALA A 13 3.80 -25.35 18.64
CA ALA A 13 4.82 -25.25 17.60
C ALA A 13 4.37 -24.51 16.31
N ALA A 14 3.17 -23.90 16.27
CA ALA A 14 2.65 -23.27 15.06
C ALA A 14 2.83 -21.73 15.00
N ALA A 15 3.41 -21.09 16.03
CA ALA A 15 3.49 -19.63 16.11
C ALA A 15 4.79 -19.00 15.59
N LEU A 16 5.73 -19.79 15.02
CA LEU A 16 7.07 -19.29 14.63
C LEU A 16 7.25 -19.00 13.14
N LEU A 17 6.21 -19.15 12.30
CA LEU A 17 6.31 -18.91 10.85
C LEU A 17 5.88 -17.49 10.41
N ALA A 18 5.47 -16.61 11.32
CA ALA A 18 5.14 -15.22 10.99
C ALA A 18 6.37 -14.29 10.94
N GLY A 19 7.56 -14.78 11.29
CA GLY A 19 8.77 -13.95 11.45
C GLY A 19 9.54 -13.59 10.18
N CYS A 20 9.34 -14.28 9.06
CA CYS A 20 10.12 -14.04 7.84
C CYS A 20 9.62 -12.86 6.99
N SER A 21 8.40 -12.37 7.23
CA SER A 21 7.85 -11.19 6.53
C SER A 21 8.39 -9.87 7.09
N MET A 22 9.22 -9.90 8.14
CA MET A 22 9.71 -8.68 8.79
C MET A 22 10.96 -8.07 8.16
N LEU A 23 11.67 -8.80 7.31
CA LEU A 23 12.91 -8.34 6.65
C LEU A 23 12.70 -7.67 5.28
N ASN A 24 11.49 -7.73 4.74
CA ASN A 24 11.19 -7.17 3.43
C ASN A 24 10.46 -5.82 3.61
N GLY A 25 10.86 -4.83 2.82
CA GLY A 25 10.19 -3.52 2.75
C GLY A 25 8.73 -3.64 2.31
N PRO A 26 8.04 -2.51 2.07
CA PRO A 26 6.64 -2.53 1.65
C PRO A 26 6.47 -3.33 0.36
N GLY A 27 5.41 -4.14 0.32
CA GLY A 27 5.04 -4.86 -0.89
C GLY A 27 4.60 -3.90 -1.98
N ALA A 28 4.64 -4.32 -3.24
CA ALA A 28 4.15 -3.49 -4.35
C ALA A 28 2.70 -3.03 -4.14
N GLY A 29 1.83 -3.89 -3.59
CA GLY A 29 0.45 -3.55 -3.26
C GLY A 29 0.32 -2.47 -2.17
N ASP A 30 1.20 -2.46 -1.15
CA ASP A 30 1.21 -1.42 -0.12
C ASP A 30 1.61 -0.07 -0.72
N ILE A 31 2.66 -0.08 -1.55
CA ILE A 31 3.18 1.10 -2.25
C ILE A 31 2.10 1.68 -3.16
N GLU A 32 1.42 0.86 -3.97
CA GLU A 32 0.34 1.31 -4.85
C GLU A 32 -0.85 1.86 -4.07
N LYS A 33 -1.21 1.23 -2.95
CA LYS A 33 -2.31 1.69 -2.10
C LYS A 33 -2.01 3.06 -1.50
N VAL A 34 -0.81 3.24 -0.93
CA VAL A 34 -0.39 4.53 -0.36
C VAL A 34 -0.27 5.60 -1.44
N ALA A 35 0.27 5.25 -2.61
CA ALA A 35 0.32 6.11 -3.77
C ALA A 35 -1.06 6.66 -4.15
N ARG A 36 -2.07 5.80 -4.29
CA ARG A 36 -3.43 6.24 -4.60
C ARG A 36 -4.00 7.12 -3.49
N GLN A 37 -3.80 6.74 -2.24
CA GLN A 37 -4.29 7.53 -1.11
C GLN A 37 -3.70 8.94 -1.13
N GLN A 38 -2.39 9.07 -1.31
CA GLN A 38 -1.72 10.36 -1.38
C GLN A 38 -2.17 11.19 -2.60
N MET A 39 -2.44 10.54 -3.74
CA MET A 39 -3.05 11.23 -4.89
C MET A 39 -4.44 11.76 -4.54
N LEU A 40 -5.28 10.97 -3.86
CA LEU A 40 -6.62 11.35 -3.43
C LEU A 40 -6.60 12.47 -2.37
N ASP A 41 -5.68 12.43 -1.41
CA ASP A 41 -5.55 13.44 -0.36
C ASP A 41 -5.09 14.80 -0.91
N ASN A 42 -4.32 14.77 -2.01
CA ASN A 42 -3.91 15.97 -2.75
C ASN A 42 -5.00 16.50 -3.69
N LEU A 43 -6.09 15.76 -3.89
CA LEU A 43 -7.30 16.33 -4.49
C LEU A 43 -7.88 17.25 -3.43
N GLY A 44 -7.51 18.53 -3.50
CA GLY A 44 -7.97 19.52 -2.52
C GLY A 44 -9.50 19.49 -2.36
N PRO A 45 -10.02 20.02 -1.24
CA PRO A 45 -11.46 20.11 -0.98
C PRO A 45 -12.22 20.94 -2.03
N ASP A 46 -11.52 21.63 -2.93
CA ASP A 46 -12.05 22.52 -3.96
C ASP A 46 -12.62 21.83 -5.21
N ALA A 47 -12.91 20.53 -5.15
CA ALA A 47 -13.90 19.94 -6.05
C ALA A 47 -15.31 20.29 -5.54
N GLY A 48 -15.68 21.58 -5.58
CA GLY A 48 -17.01 22.08 -5.22
C GLY A 48 -18.15 21.47 -6.06
N ASP A 49 -17.80 20.72 -7.10
CA ASP A 49 -18.68 19.85 -7.88
C ASP A 49 -18.43 18.37 -7.53
N PRO A 50 -19.43 17.66 -6.93
CA PRO A 50 -19.36 16.23 -6.66
C PRO A 50 -19.09 15.36 -7.91
N ALA A 51 -19.53 15.80 -9.09
CA ALA A 51 -19.28 15.07 -10.34
C ALA A 51 -17.81 15.15 -10.74
N ALA A 52 -17.20 16.33 -10.63
CA ALA A 52 -15.77 16.52 -10.85
C ALA A 52 -14.92 15.70 -9.86
N LYS A 53 -15.31 15.70 -8.57
CA LYS A 53 -14.65 14.87 -7.55
C LYS A 53 -14.69 13.39 -7.92
N LYS A 54 -15.87 12.88 -8.27
CA LYS A 54 -16.04 11.46 -8.63
C LYS A 54 -15.28 11.08 -9.90
N ALA A 55 -15.23 11.97 -10.90
CA ALA A 55 -14.46 11.73 -12.11
C ALA A 55 -12.96 11.64 -11.81
N LEU A 56 -12.48 12.47 -10.88
CA LEU A 56 -11.09 12.47 -10.46
C LEU A 56 -10.72 11.25 -9.61
N GLU A 57 -11.58 10.84 -8.68
CA GLU A 57 -11.45 9.58 -7.94
C GLU A 57 -11.39 8.37 -8.91
N ALA A 58 -12.24 8.35 -9.94
CA ALA A 58 -12.22 7.31 -10.96
C ALA A 58 -10.92 7.34 -11.79
N ALA A 59 -10.40 8.52 -12.12
CA ALA A 59 -9.11 8.66 -12.80
C ALA A 59 -7.96 8.13 -11.92
N VAL A 60 -7.95 8.46 -10.62
CA VAL A 60 -6.95 7.94 -9.67
C VAL A 60 -7.08 6.43 -9.50
N ALA A 61 -8.29 5.88 -9.46
CA ALA A 61 -8.50 4.43 -9.42
C ALA A 61 -8.01 3.71 -10.69
N GLY A 62 -8.19 4.34 -11.86
CA GLY A 62 -7.72 3.83 -13.15
C GLY A 62 -6.24 4.08 -13.44
N ALA A 63 -5.53 4.85 -12.61
CA ALA A 63 -4.12 5.13 -12.81
C ALA A 63 -3.27 3.85 -12.76
N THR A 64 -2.29 3.75 -13.65
CA THR A 64 -1.25 2.72 -13.58
C THR A 64 -0.14 3.22 -12.66
N ILE A 65 0.17 2.45 -11.63
CA ILE A 65 1.20 2.79 -10.64
C ILE A 65 2.21 1.67 -10.62
N SER A 66 3.49 2.02 -10.74
CA SER A 66 4.58 1.04 -10.71
C SER A 66 5.72 1.57 -9.88
N LYS A 67 6.37 0.68 -9.12
CA LYS A 67 7.56 1.05 -8.37
C LYS A 67 8.69 1.45 -9.32
N SER A 68 9.27 2.62 -9.09
CA SER A 68 10.43 3.12 -9.80
C SER A 68 11.69 2.83 -8.98
N GLY A 69 12.33 1.68 -9.23
CA GLY A 69 13.57 1.29 -8.53
C GLY A 69 13.36 0.74 -7.12
N LEU A 70 14.35 0.94 -6.25
CA LEU A 70 14.32 0.46 -4.86
C LEU A 70 13.73 1.51 -3.92
N CYS A 71 13.15 1.06 -2.81
CA CYS A 71 12.74 1.92 -1.71
C CYS A 71 13.95 2.18 -0.81
N ASN A 72 14.12 3.42 -0.35
CA ASN A 72 15.18 3.80 0.57
C ASN A 72 14.62 3.90 1.99
N ASN A 73 15.34 3.34 2.96
CA ASN A 73 15.02 3.55 4.37
C ASN A 73 15.27 5.02 4.74
N THR A 74 14.24 5.70 5.23
CA THR A 74 14.36 7.08 5.76
C THR A 74 14.45 7.09 7.28
N LYS A 75 13.82 6.11 7.94
CA LYS A 75 13.88 5.82 9.39
C LYS A 75 13.78 4.30 9.63
N PRO A 76 14.02 3.78 10.86
CA PRO A 76 13.97 2.34 11.12
C PRO A 76 12.64 1.66 10.73
N ASP A 77 11.54 2.39 10.81
CA ASP A 77 10.18 1.96 10.51
C ASP A 77 9.62 2.61 9.24
N ARG A 78 10.42 3.37 8.48
CA ARG A 78 9.95 4.14 7.33
C ARG A 78 10.77 3.96 6.08
N GLN A 79 10.07 3.88 4.95
CA GLN A 79 10.67 3.81 3.64
C GLN A 79 10.06 4.84 2.69
N ALA A 80 10.92 5.47 1.89
CA ALA A 80 10.52 6.27 0.76
C ALA A 80 10.69 5.46 -0.52
N CYS A 81 9.61 5.26 -1.27
CA CYS A 81 9.59 4.55 -2.54
C CYS A 81 9.28 5.53 -3.66
N ALA A 82 10.13 5.57 -4.69
CA ALA A 82 9.77 6.26 -5.92
C ALA A 82 8.81 5.38 -6.73
N VAL A 83 7.84 6.01 -7.37
CA VAL A 83 6.77 5.35 -8.13
C VAL A 83 6.46 6.17 -9.36
N ASN A 84 6.23 5.49 -10.48
CA ASN A 84 5.77 6.09 -11.73
C ASN A 84 4.25 5.91 -11.83
N VAL A 85 3.54 7.02 -12.01
CA VAL A 85 2.11 7.09 -12.28
C VAL A 85 1.91 7.41 -13.74
N SER A 86 0.98 6.71 -14.36
CA SER A 86 0.36 7.08 -15.62
C SER A 86 -1.13 7.22 -15.38
N ILE A 87 -1.67 8.43 -15.51
CA ILE A 87 -3.07 8.75 -15.23
C ILE A 87 -3.69 9.53 -16.39
N ILE A 88 -4.93 9.22 -16.75
CA ILE A 88 -5.71 10.01 -17.71
C ILE A 88 -6.65 10.89 -16.89
N MET A 89 -6.42 12.20 -16.91
CA MET A 89 -7.26 13.15 -16.19
C MET A 89 -8.63 13.30 -16.86
N PRO A 90 -9.70 13.64 -16.12
CA PRO A 90 -11.00 13.93 -16.72
C PRO A 90 -10.89 14.99 -17.81
N GLY A 91 -11.40 14.69 -19.00
CA GLY A 91 -11.33 15.57 -20.17
C GLY A 91 -10.01 15.52 -20.97
N ALA A 92 -9.01 14.75 -20.53
CA ALA A 92 -7.79 14.51 -21.30
C ALA A 92 -7.93 13.29 -22.22
N THR A 93 -7.31 13.34 -23.39
CA THR A 93 -7.24 12.20 -24.33
C THR A 93 -5.99 11.35 -24.15
N GLU A 94 -4.97 11.90 -23.49
CA GLU A 94 -3.65 11.28 -23.31
C GLU A 94 -3.31 11.13 -21.83
N ALA A 95 -2.51 10.11 -21.51
CA ALA A 95 -2.06 9.87 -20.16
C ALA A 95 -0.94 10.84 -19.77
N THR A 96 -1.09 11.46 -18.60
CA THR A 96 -0.03 12.20 -17.92
C THR A 96 0.84 11.21 -17.15
N LYS A 97 2.16 11.28 -17.36
CA LYS A 97 3.15 10.45 -16.66
C LYS A 97 3.94 11.28 -15.68
N GLN A 98 3.99 10.85 -14.43
CA GLN A 98 4.71 11.53 -13.36
C GLN A 98 5.40 10.53 -12.44
N THR A 99 6.55 10.93 -11.89
CA THR A 99 7.20 10.19 -10.82
C THR A 99 6.97 10.92 -9.52
N PHE A 100 6.61 10.19 -8.48
CA PHE A 100 6.36 10.72 -7.15
C PHE A 100 7.05 9.83 -6.12
N VAL A 101 7.29 10.38 -4.94
CA VAL A 101 7.86 9.65 -3.82
C VAL A 101 6.75 9.46 -2.80
N VAL A 102 6.49 8.20 -2.45
CA VAL A 102 5.58 7.83 -1.37
C VAL A 102 6.41 7.44 -0.16
N GLU A 103 6.08 8.00 1.00
CA GLU A 103 6.67 7.58 2.27
C GLU A 103 5.69 6.64 2.98
N LEU A 104 6.18 5.47 3.39
CA LEU A 104 5.43 4.47 4.12
C LEU A 104 6.06 4.23 5.49
N ALA A 105 5.23 4.14 6.53
CA ALA A 105 5.60 3.67 7.85
C ALA A 105 5.03 2.26 8.11
N LYS A 106 5.80 1.43 8.82
CA LYS A 106 5.37 0.11 9.28
C LYS A 106 4.62 0.24 10.60
N GLY A 107 3.33 -0.10 10.59
CA GLY A 107 2.49 -0.13 11.78
C GLY A 107 2.86 -1.26 12.74
N ALA A 108 2.36 -1.17 13.97
CA ALA A 108 2.53 -2.21 14.99
C ALA A 108 1.87 -3.56 14.59
N ASP A 109 0.89 -3.51 13.69
CA ASP A 109 0.26 -4.66 13.04
C ASP A 109 1.13 -5.29 11.93
N GLY A 110 2.31 -4.73 11.67
CA GLY A 110 3.24 -5.16 10.62
C GLY A 110 2.88 -4.67 9.22
N THR A 111 1.78 -3.92 9.05
CA THR A 111 1.33 -3.41 7.76
C THR A 111 1.99 -2.07 7.42
N TRP A 112 2.21 -1.82 6.14
CA TRP A 112 2.75 -0.53 5.68
C TRP A 112 1.63 0.44 5.36
N LYS A 113 1.73 1.68 5.85
CA LYS A 113 0.74 2.75 5.65
C LYS A 113 1.45 4.05 5.28
N GLY A 114 0.74 4.98 4.63
CA GLY A 114 1.26 6.31 4.36
C GLY A 114 1.61 7.04 5.66
N VAL A 115 2.64 7.89 5.60
CA VAL A 115 3.08 8.75 6.70
C VAL A 115 2.28 10.04 6.76
#